data_AF-A0A7C1DY77-F1
#
_entry.id   AF-A0A7C1DY77-F1
#
_cell.length_a   1.000
_cell.length_b   1.000
_cell.length_c   1.000
_cell.angle_alpha   90.00
_cell.angle_beta   90.00
_cell.angle_gamma   90.00
#
_symmetry.space_group_name_H-M   'P 1'
#
loop_
_entity.id
_entity.type
_entity.pdbx_description
1 polymer ?
#
loop_
_entity_poly.entity_id
_entity_poly.type
_entity_poly.pdbx_seq_one_letter_code
_entity_poly.pdbx_strand_id
1 'polypeptide(L)'
;MNFAMKYLPAFICLVFITGCRINVKDFNDNYYPCTFYAGTYTGGDSEGIYTFQLMEDGNIQSTGLKARVNNPSFLTLSKDGKYLLAISEMSSKDNEGSVVSYVIKEDSLAFVNRTTSGGAHPCFVAVNSDGYVLTANYNNRLSVTLLT
;
A
#
# COMPACT_ATOMS: atom_id res chain seq x y z
N MET A 1 61.59 -21.63 27.37
CA MET A 1 60.63 -20.51 27.44
C MET A 1 60.33 -20.03 26.02
N ASN A 2 59.56 -20.77 25.21
CA ASN A 2 59.25 -20.37 23.80
C ASN A 2 58.08 -21.14 23.15
N PHE A 3 57.28 -21.91 23.90
CA PHE A 3 56.17 -22.67 23.31
C PHE A 3 54.84 -21.89 23.29
N ALA A 4 54.65 -20.95 24.22
CA ALA A 4 53.40 -20.19 24.38
C ALA A 4 53.22 -19.04 23.35
N MET A 5 54.29 -18.57 22.72
CA MET A 5 54.27 -17.32 21.94
C MET A 5 53.96 -17.52 20.44
N LYS A 6 53.96 -18.77 19.95
CA LYS A 6 53.76 -19.08 18.53
C LYS A 6 52.28 -19.27 18.14
N TYR A 7 51.44 -19.60 19.11
CA TYR A 7 50.00 -19.83 18.92
C TYR A 7 49.13 -18.64 19.36
N LEU A 8 49.73 -17.61 19.97
CA LEU A 8 49.07 -16.38 20.37
C LEU A 8 48.35 -15.66 19.22
N PRO A 9 48.90 -15.55 17.99
CA PRO A 9 48.16 -14.94 16.87
C PRO A 9 47.03 -15.84 16.35
N ALA A 10 47.16 -17.17 16.47
CA ALA A 10 46.13 -18.12 16.04
C ALA A 10 44.92 -18.12 16.98
N PHE A 11 45.14 -17.89 18.29
CA PHE A 11 44.06 -17.79 19.27
C PHE A 11 43.26 -16.49 19.13
N ILE A 12 43.93 -15.39 18.76
CA ILE A 12 43.27 -14.09 18.52
C ILE A 12 42.33 -14.19 17.31
N CYS A 13 42.72 -14.85 16.22
CA CYS A 13 41.84 -15.06 15.06
C CYS A 13 40.59 -15.90 15.38
N LEU A 14 40.67 -16.88 16.27
CA LEU A 14 39.53 -17.74 16.61
C LEU A 14 38.44 -17.00 17.42
N VAL A 15 38.83 -16.00 18.22
CA VAL A 15 37.92 -15.17 19.02
C VAL A 15 37.16 -14.14 18.16
N PHE A 16 37.72 -13.70 17.03
CA PHE A 16 37.05 -12.76 16.12
C PHE A 16 35.95 -13.40 15.26
N ILE A 17 35.96 -14.73 15.06
CA ILE A 17 34.98 -15.42 14.20
C ILE A 17 33.66 -15.72 14.95
N THR A 18 33.67 -15.72 16.28
CA THR A 18 32.47 -15.96 17.11
C THR A 18 31.70 -14.69 17.50
N GLY A 19 32.21 -13.50 17.13
CA GLY A 19 31.64 -12.20 17.51
C GLY A 19 30.57 -11.66 16.55
N CYS A 20 30.38 -12.24 15.38
CA CYS A 20 29.35 -11.79 14.45
C CYS A 20 27.99 -12.41 14.84
N ARG A 21 27.39 -11.93 15.93
CA ARG A 21 25.95 -12.07 16.11
C ARG A 21 25.29 -11.04 15.21
N ILE A 22 24.71 -11.51 14.12
CA ILE A 22 23.70 -10.73 13.40
C ILE A 22 22.59 -10.49 14.42
N ASN A 23 22.48 -9.27 14.93
CA ASN A 23 21.24 -8.80 15.54
C ASN A 23 20.24 -8.74 14.38
N VAL A 24 19.60 -9.88 14.10
CA VAL A 24 18.28 -9.84 13.47
C VAL A 24 17.48 -9.02 14.47
N LYS A 25 17.09 -7.80 14.08
CA LYS A 25 16.05 -7.12 14.83
C LYS A 25 14.88 -8.08 14.77
N ASP A 26 14.57 -8.73 15.87
CA ASP A 26 13.34 -9.49 15.99
C ASP A 26 12.23 -8.56 15.47
N PHE A 27 11.53 -9.01 14.44
CA PHE A 27 10.37 -8.27 13.95
C PHE A 27 9.46 -8.10 15.17
N ASN A 28 9.20 -6.85 15.54
CA ASN A 28 8.40 -6.57 16.72
C ASN A 28 6.97 -7.04 16.43
N ASP A 29 6.50 -8.10 17.11
CA ASP A 29 5.19 -8.75 16.88
C ASP A 29 3.99 -7.80 17.07
N ASN A 30 4.22 -6.61 17.63
CA ASN A 30 3.25 -5.52 17.78
C ASN A 30 2.68 -4.95 16.46
N TYR A 31 3.09 -5.44 15.30
CA TYR A 31 2.53 -5.03 14.01
C TYR A 31 1.33 -5.88 13.57
N TYR A 32 1.11 -7.04 14.21
CA TYR A 32 0.01 -7.94 13.88
C TYR A 32 -1.20 -7.76 14.82
N PRO A 33 -2.43 -7.87 14.29
CA PRO A 33 -2.76 -8.04 12.87
C PRO A 33 -2.52 -6.76 12.05
N CYS A 34 -1.93 -6.90 10.86
CA CYS A 34 -1.73 -5.77 9.94
C CYS A 34 -2.94 -5.62 9.03
N THR A 35 -3.66 -4.51 9.17
CA THR A 35 -4.85 -4.21 8.36
C THR A 35 -4.48 -3.46 7.08
N PHE A 36 -4.99 -3.89 5.93
CA PHE A 36 -4.75 -3.23 4.64
C PHE A 36 -5.98 -3.23 3.73
N TYR A 37 -6.03 -2.27 2.80
CA TYR A 37 -7.09 -2.17 1.81
C TYR A 37 -6.69 -2.85 0.50
N ALA A 38 -7.67 -3.44 -0.18
CA ALA A 38 -7.49 -4.00 -1.51
C ALA A 38 -8.47 -3.35 -2.50
N GLY A 39 -7.90 -2.79 -3.56
CA GLY A 39 -8.62 -2.39 -4.76
C GLY A 39 -8.86 -3.57 -5.70
N THR A 40 -9.83 -3.47 -6.60
CA THR A 40 -10.27 -4.59 -7.46
C THR A 40 -10.76 -4.10 -8.82
N TYR A 41 -10.93 -5.04 -9.76
CA TYR A 41 -11.80 -4.85 -10.92
C TYR A 41 -13.17 -5.45 -10.63
N THR A 42 -14.24 -4.73 -10.96
CA THR A 42 -15.63 -5.09 -10.64
C THR A 42 -16.37 -5.69 -11.84
N GLY A 43 -15.64 -6.29 -12.78
CA GLY A 43 -16.21 -7.02 -13.92
C GLY A 43 -16.68 -8.45 -13.59
N GLY A 44 -16.32 -8.96 -12.41
CA GLY A 44 -16.80 -10.24 -11.86
C GLY A 44 -17.57 -10.02 -10.55
N ASP A 45 -17.38 -10.89 -9.56
CA ASP A 45 -18.13 -10.85 -8.30
C ASP A 45 -17.70 -9.73 -7.33
N SER A 46 -16.61 -9.03 -7.63
CA SER A 46 -16.11 -7.95 -6.78
C SER A 46 -17.02 -6.73 -6.84
N GLU A 47 -17.27 -6.12 -5.67
CA GLU A 47 -18.17 -4.98 -5.51
C GLU A 47 -17.44 -3.66 -5.25
N GLY A 48 -16.10 -3.69 -5.06
CA GLY A 48 -15.30 -2.48 -4.84
C GLY A 48 -14.06 -2.69 -3.98
N ILE A 49 -13.97 -1.92 -2.89
CA ILE A 49 -12.81 -1.86 -1.98
C ILE A 49 -13.07 -2.72 -0.75
N TYR A 50 -12.11 -3.57 -0.41
CA TYR A 50 -12.17 -4.48 0.72
C TYR A 50 -11.06 -4.19 1.72
N THR A 51 -11.21 -4.70 2.94
CA THR A 51 -10.14 -4.70 3.94
C THR A 51 -9.79 -6.13 4.32
N PHE A 52 -8.50 -6.38 4.56
CA PHE A 52 -7.95 -7.64 4.99
C PHE A 52 -7.04 -7.44 6.19
N GLN A 53 -6.85 -8.51 6.97
CA GLN A 53 -5.87 -8.59 8.03
C GLN A 53 -4.84 -9.65 7.69
N LEU A 54 -3.56 -9.27 7.68
CA LEU A 54 -2.45 -10.20 7.71
C LEU A 54 -2.18 -10.55 9.18
N MET A 55 -2.23 -11.83 9.50
CA MET A 55 -2.00 -12.38 10.84
C MET A 55 -0.52 -12.71 11.03
N GLU A 56 -0.10 -12.90 12.28
CA GLU A 56 1.28 -13.23 12.64
C GLU A 56 1.78 -14.54 11.99
N ASP A 57 0.89 -15.52 11.83
CA ASP A 57 1.17 -16.80 11.18
C ASP A 57 1.21 -16.72 9.63
N GLY A 58 1.06 -15.52 9.06
CA GLY A 58 1.04 -15.27 7.62
C GLY A 58 -0.31 -15.48 6.95
N ASN A 59 -1.35 -15.90 7.69
CA ASN A 59 -2.69 -16.03 7.12
C ASN A 59 -3.30 -14.65 6.81
N ILE A 60 -4.05 -14.58 5.71
CA ILE A 60 -4.81 -13.39 5.32
C ILE A 60 -6.30 -13.67 5.53
N GLN A 61 -6.96 -12.83 6.33
CA GLN A 61 -8.39 -12.92 6.59
C GLN A 61 -9.11 -11.71 5.99
N SER A 62 -10.19 -11.95 5.25
CA SER A 62 -11.06 -10.87 4.76
C SER A 62 -11.88 -10.32 5.92
N THR A 63 -11.90 -8.99 6.05
CA THR A 63 -12.74 -8.27 7.01
C THR A 63 -13.96 -7.62 6.33
N GLY A 64 -14.12 -7.83 5.02
CA GLY A 64 -15.30 -7.46 4.25
C GLY A 64 -15.16 -6.23 3.36
N LEU A 65 -16.26 -5.92 2.68
CA LEU A 65 -16.41 -4.78 1.78
C LEU A 65 -16.48 -3.47 2.58
N LYS A 66 -15.70 -2.47 2.19
CA LYS A 66 -15.67 -1.14 2.83
C LYS A 66 -16.28 -0.03 2.00
N ALA A 67 -16.25 -0.13 0.67
CA ALA A 67 -16.92 0.79 -0.23
C ALA A 67 -17.24 0.14 -1.58
N ARG A 68 -18.42 0.49 -2.12
CA ARG A 68 -18.82 0.15 -3.48
C ARG A 68 -18.33 1.23 -4.44
N VAL A 69 -17.58 0.82 -5.45
CA VAL A 69 -17.05 1.70 -6.50
C VAL A 69 -16.63 0.83 -7.67
N ASN A 70 -16.86 1.31 -8.90
CA ASN A 70 -16.49 0.56 -10.09
C ASN A 70 -14.98 0.62 -10.32
N ASN A 71 -14.39 -0.56 -10.49
CA ASN A 71 -12.97 -0.76 -10.80
C ASN A 71 -12.01 0.11 -9.95
N PRO A 72 -11.97 -0.03 -8.61
CA PRO A 72 -10.97 0.62 -7.78
C PRO A 72 -9.59 -0.01 -7.96
N SER A 73 -9.00 0.15 -9.13
CA SER A 73 -7.77 -0.54 -9.53
C SER A 73 -6.51 -0.02 -8.84
N PHE A 74 -6.54 1.19 -8.29
CA PHE A 74 -5.43 1.79 -7.55
C PHE A 74 -5.94 2.61 -6.36
N LEU A 75 -5.27 2.46 -5.21
CA LEU A 75 -5.60 3.14 -3.96
C LEU A 75 -4.39 3.91 -3.43
N THR A 76 -4.62 5.02 -2.75
CA THR A 76 -3.60 5.71 -1.94
C THR A 76 -4.22 6.34 -0.70
N LEU A 77 -3.42 6.53 0.34
CA LEU A 77 -3.82 7.21 1.56
C LEU A 77 -3.36 8.66 1.52
N SER A 78 -4.13 9.56 2.13
CA SER A 78 -3.61 10.88 2.50
C SER A 78 -2.44 10.74 3.47
N LYS A 79 -1.55 11.74 3.48
CA LYS A 79 -0.38 11.76 4.36
C LYS A 79 -0.71 11.62 5.85
N ASP A 80 -1.88 12.13 6.26
CA ASP A 80 -2.37 12.03 7.64
C ASP A 80 -3.19 10.75 7.91
N GLY A 81 -3.34 9.87 6.91
CA GLY A 81 -4.05 8.60 7.03
C GLY A 81 -5.57 8.72 7.21
N LYS A 82 -6.15 9.93 7.09
CA LYS A 82 -7.60 10.14 7.30
C LYS A 82 -8.45 9.86 6.07
N TYR A 83 -7.85 9.98 4.89
CA TYR A 83 -8.55 9.80 3.63
C TYR A 83 -7.95 8.66 2.83
N LEU A 84 -8.83 7.93 2.14
CA LEU A 84 -8.46 6.97 1.11
C LEU A 84 -8.95 7.50 -0.22
N LEU A 85 -8.04 7.58 -1.19
CA LEU A 85 -8.33 7.93 -2.56
C LEU A 85 -8.26 6.66 -3.40
N ALA A 86 -9.26 6.46 -4.23
CA ALA A 86 -9.40 5.33 -5.13
C ALA A 86 -9.57 5.83 -6.56
N ILE A 87 -8.89 5.19 -7.49
CA ILE A 87 -9.26 5.27 -8.89
C ILE A 87 -10.65 4.66 -9.09
N SER A 88 -11.42 5.15 -10.05
CA SER A 88 -12.54 4.43 -10.65
C SER A 88 -12.20 4.29 -12.13
N GLU A 89 -11.63 3.14 -12.49
CA GLU A 89 -11.06 2.90 -13.80
C GLU A 89 -12.16 2.59 -14.81
N MET A 90 -12.74 3.66 -15.33
CA MET A 90 -13.83 3.61 -16.30
C MET A 90 -13.43 4.31 -17.60
N SER A 91 -14.07 3.89 -18.68
CA SER A 91 -13.93 4.53 -19.99
C SER A 91 -14.76 5.81 -20.03
N SER A 92 -14.46 6.75 -20.94
CA SER A 92 -15.33 7.93 -21.15
C SER A 92 -16.73 7.59 -21.66
N LYS A 93 -16.98 6.34 -22.09
CA LYS A 93 -18.30 5.89 -22.57
C LYS A 93 -19.15 5.27 -21.46
N ASP A 94 -18.53 4.75 -20.40
CA ASP A 94 -19.16 3.90 -19.37
C ASP A 94 -19.16 4.57 -17.99
N ASN A 95 -19.43 5.88 -17.96
CA ASN A 95 -19.16 6.83 -16.85
C ASN A 95 -17.69 7.22 -16.78
N GLU A 96 -17.41 8.54 -16.80
CA GLU A 96 -16.04 9.04 -16.85
C GLU A 96 -15.13 8.47 -15.74
N GLY A 97 -13.93 8.05 -16.16
CA GLY A 97 -12.85 7.70 -15.24
C GLY A 97 -12.63 8.83 -14.23
N SER A 98 -12.43 8.46 -12.97
CA SER A 98 -12.43 9.43 -11.87
C SER A 98 -11.54 9.02 -10.71
N VAL A 99 -11.24 9.99 -9.87
CA VAL A 99 -10.70 9.78 -8.52
C VAL A 99 -11.85 9.94 -7.54
N VAL A 100 -12.04 8.95 -6.69
CA VAL A 100 -13.04 8.93 -5.61
C VAL A 100 -12.31 9.03 -4.28
N SER A 101 -12.78 9.90 -3.39
CA SER A 101 -12.21 10.11 -2.07
C SER A 101 -13.19 9.67 -0.98
N TYR A 102 -12.64 9.08 0.08
CA TYR A 102 -13.38 8.59 1.23
C TYR A 102 -12.72 9.07 2.52
N VAL A 103 -13.51 9.39 3.54
CA VAL A 103 -13.02 9.47 4.93
C VAL A 103 -12.96 8.04 5.48
N ILE A 104 -11.83 7.70 6.10
CA ILE A 104 -11.68 6.42 6.80
C ILE A 104 -12.44 6.51 8.13
N LYS A 105 -13.40 5.60 8.31
CA LYS A 105 -14.08 5.33 9.58
C LYS A 105 -13.63 3.95 10.08
N GLU A 106 -14.00 3.63 11.31
CA GLU A 106 -13.65 2.34 11.95
C GLU A 106 -14.06 1.14 11.06
N ASP A 107 -15.32 1.13 10.61
CA ASP A 107 -15.86 -0.01 9.84
C ASP A 107 -16.11 0.26 8.36
N SER A 108 -15.94 1.49 7.88
CA SER A 108 -16.36 1.87 6.52
C SER A 108 -15.50 2.96 5.90
N LEU A 109 -15.60 3.09 4.57
CA LEU A 109 -15.09 4.21 3.81
C LEU A 109 -16.26 5.12 3.44
N ALA A 110 -16.38 6.25 4.13
CA ALA A 110 -17.47 7.20 3.91
C ALA A 110 -17.16 8.09 2.71
N PHE A 111 -18.00 8.07 1.68
CA PHE A 111 -17.81 8.86 0.47
C PHE A 111 -17.68 10.36 0.78
N VAL A 112 -16.72 11.03 0.13
CA VAL A 112 -16.48 12.48 0.23
C VAL A 112 -16.77 13.15 -1.11
N ASN A 113 -16.04 12.75 -2.15
CA ASN A 113 -16.13 13.38 -3.47
C ASN A 113 -15.71 12.40 -4.58
N ARG A 114 -16.19 12.65 -5.80
CA ARG A 114 -15.76 12.03 -7.05
C ARG A 114 -15.43 13.13 -8.05
N THR A 115 -14.18 13.18 -8.49
CA THR A 115 -13.71 14.14 -9.48
C THR A 115 -13.29 13.39 -10.74
N THR A 116 -13.77 13.84 -11.91
CA THR A 116 -13.35 13.29 -13.20
C THR A 116 -11.83 13.38 -13.33
N SER A 117 -11.20 12.34 -13.87
CA SER A 117 -9.76 12.35 -14.12
C SER A 117 -9.39 13.17 -15.36
N GLY A 118 -10.40 13.66 -16.10
CA GLY A 118 -10.21 14.35 -17.38
C GLY A 118 -9.74 13.43 -18.52
N GLY A 119 -9.80 12.11 -18.32
CA GLY A 119 -9.36 11.11 -19.28
C GLY A 119 -10.08 9.77 -19.11
N ALA A 120 -9.70 8.79 -19.92
CA ALA A 120 -10.25 7.44 -19.86
C ALA A 120 -9.24 6.49 -19.19
N HIS A 121 -9.76 5.52 -18.42
CA HIS A 121 -8.95 4.52 -17.72
C HIS A 121 -7.81 5.16 -16.90
N PRO A 122 -8.14 6.01 -15.91
CA PRO A 122 -7.16 6.36 -14.90
C PRO A 122 -6.67 5.07 -14.23
N CYS A 123 -5.35 4.96 -14.03
CA CYS A 123 -4.73 3.72 -13.57
C CYS A 123 -3.77 3.92 -12.38
N PHE A 124 -3.64 5.16 -11.91
CA PHE A 124 -2.75 5.51 -10.82
C PHE A 124 -3.23 6.79 -10.13
N VAL A 125 -3.10 6.86 -8.80
CA VAL A 125 -3.34 8.07 -8.02
C VAL A 125 -2.26 8.26 -6.96
N ALA A 126 -1.81 9.51 -6.80
CA ALA A 126 -0.94 9.95 -5.72
C ALA A 126 -1.44 11.25 -5.11
N VAL A 127 -1.11 11.49 -3.85
CA VAL A 127 -1.46 12.71 -3.12
C VAL A 127 -0.21 13.27 -2.44
N ASN A 128 -0.02 14.58 -2.53
CA ASN A 128 1.11 15.25 -1.86
C ASN A 128 0.73 15.70 -0.44
N SER A 129 1.67 16.33 0.29
CA SER A 129 1.42 16.81 1.65
C SER A 129 0.43 17.97 1.76
N ASP A 130 0.21 18.70 0.67
CA ASP A 130 -0.65 19.87 0.62
C ASP A 130 -2.08 19.51 0.19
N GLY A 131 -2.33 18.22 -0.11
CA GLY A 131 -3.63 17.70 -0.53
C GLY A 131 -3.85 17.66 -2.05
N TYR A 132 -2.87 18.08 -2.85
CA TYR A 132 -2.95 17.97 -4.30
C TYR A 132 -2.91 16.52 -4.75
N VAL A 133 -3.78 16.18 -5.70
CA VAL A 133 -3.95 14.82 -6.21
C VAL A 133 -3.47 14.76 -7.66
N LEU A 134 -2.64 13.77 -7.98
CA LEU A 134 -2.18 13.48 -9.33
C LEU A 134 -2.73 12.13 -9.77
N THR A 135 -3.28 12.07 -10.98
CA THR A 135 -3.74 10.82 -11.60
C THR A 135 -3.16 10.65 -12.99
N ALA A 136 -2.82 9.41 -13.36
CA ALA A 136 -2.39 9.06 -14.72
C ALA A 136 -3.51 8.33 -15.48
N ASN A 137 -3.77 8.73 -16.72
CA ASN A 137 -4.76 8.12 -17.61
C ASN A 137 -4.07 7.31 -18.71
N TYR A 138 -4.49 6.06 -18.93
CA TYR A 138 -3.77 5.12 -19.79
C TYR A 138 -4.13 5.22 -21.28
N ASN A 139 -5.36 5.61 -21.66
CA ASN A 139 -5.86 5.32 -23.01
C ASN A 139 -5.34 6.26 -24.12
N ASN A 140 -4.81 5.67 -25.21
CA ASN A 140 -4.29 6.24 -26.48
C ASN A 140 -3.25 7.38 -26.40
N ARG A 141 -3.17 8.10 -25.27
CA ARG A 141 -2.18 9.10 -24.90
C ARG A 141 -2.11 9.15 -23.38
N LEU A 142 -0.93 8.88 -22.82
CA LEU A 142 -0.69 9.11 -21.40
C LEU A 142 -0.95 10.60 -21.09
N SER A 143 -1.88 10.85 -20.17
CA SER A 143 -2.08 12.19 -19.60
C SER A 143 -1.98 12.12 -18.08
N VAL A 144 -1.48 13.20 -17.48
CA VAL A 144 -1.44 13.38 -16.03
C VAL A 144 -2.31 14.58 -15.68
N THR A 145 -3.23 14.39 -14.74
CA THR A 145 -4.15 15.44 -14.30
C THR A 145 -3.87 15.77 -12.84
N LEU A 146 -3.69 17.06 -12.56
CA LEU A 146 -3.66 17.62 -11.21
C LEU A 146 -5.09 17.99 -10.79
N LEU A 147 -5.54 17.46 -9.67
CA LEU A 147 -6.81 17.79 -9.03
C LEU A 147 -6.52 18.54 -7.73
N THR A 148 -7.35 19.53 -7.44
CA THR A 148 -7.27 20.42 -6.26
C THR A 148 -8.51 20.29 -5.40
#